data_AF-A0ABD3TH60-F1
#
_entry.id   AF-A0ABD3TH60-F1
#
_cell.length_a   1.000
_cell.length_b   1.000
_cell.length_c   1.000
_cell.angle_alpha   90.00
_cell.angle_beta   90.00
_cell.angle_gamma   90.00
#
_symmetry.space_group_name_H-M   'P 1'
#
loop_
_entity.id
_entity.type
_entity.pdbx_description
1 polymer ?
#
loop_
_entity_poly.entity_id
_entity_poly.type
_entity_poly.pdbx_seq_one_letter_code
_entity_poly.pdbx_strand_id
1 'polypeptide(L)'
;MTQLFKFLAHFLVVCFFLVERSSASPSNRDKHEFDIKESIEIIINHPLNKERPASYLLGPPLSEEEIFFTLQPVLEIRDDSHFEQLFQLYKVTDGLKTLEAEADGHPLKDIWLIPGYYLMSLREVVETLLIMTRTSDVWNPSWLPLFASRAGDFVVYDTEDGHIHEFLTKESLRWEVAPNIQAFLEGIAKKLRDGRIRLNENGLFDEITTDAQTHEGLEDNILDALFLSANIENIFESEILMEEENVGAPPNLFFKCKKMPNVCQNIRNAIKMNKPRSLQRITNTNQIKKNRQAACGKSKCKGKKNSCDEYPFASTSQGGAGATIMCVALSENNSQGGQLNVFYRKKSVGNNDWFYMKSP
;
A
#
# COMPACT_ATOMS: atom_id res chain seq x y z
N MET A 1 -22.01 -16.34 -11.95
CA MET A 1 -22.70 -16.17 -10.65
C MET A 1 -21.96 -15.23 -9.70
N THR A 2 -20.61 -15.24 -9.65
CA THR A 2 -19.79 -14.37 -8.78
C THR A 2 -19.75 -12.90 -9.18
N GLN A 3 -19.77 -12.57 -10.48
CA GLN A 3 -19.91 -11.18 -10.97
C GLN A 3 -21.28 -10.56 -10.63
N LEU A 4 -22.34 -11.37 -10.63
CA LEU A 4 -23.70 -10.92 -10.30
C LEU A 4 -23.89 -10.67 -8.80
N PHE A 5 -23.17 -11.42 -7.93
CA PHE A 5 -23.13 -11.18 -6.48
C PHE A 5 -22.31 -9.95 -6.10
N LYS A 6 -21.19 -9.67 -6.81
CA LYS A 6 -20.44 -8.42 -6.69
C LYS A 6 -21.31 -7.21 -7.03
N PHE A 7 -22.08 -7.32 -8.12
CA PHE A 7 -23.03 -6.27 -8.50
C PHE A 7 -24.16 -6.16 -7.47
N LEU A 8 -24.81 -7.24 -7.03
CA LEU A 8 -25.93 -7.15 -6.08
C LEU A 8 -25.52 -6.63 -4.69
N ALA A 9 -24.35 -6.98 -4.15
CA ALA A 9 -23.92 -6.50 -2.84
C ALA A 9 -23.55 -5.00 -2.86
N HIS A 10 -22.90 -4.53 -3.92
CA HIS A 10 -22.67 -3.09 -4.13
C HIS A 10 -23.97 -2.34 -4.47
N PHE A 11 -24.84 -2.92 -5.30
CA PHE A 11 -26.09 -2.31 -5.75
C PHE A 11 -27.14 -2.23 -4.63
N LEU A 12 -27.18 -3.18 -3.68
CA LEU A 12 -28.07 -3.12 -2.51
C LEU A 12 -27.66 -2.05 -1.49
N VAL A 13 -26.35 -1.81 -1.34
CA VAL A 13 -25.83 -0.71 -0.50
C VAL A 13 -26.09 0.63 -1.18
N VAL A 14 -25.81 0.76 -2.48
CA VAL A 14 -26.00 1.99 -3.26
C VAL A 14 -27.48 2.35 -3.49
N CYS A 15 -28.38 1.38 -3.65
CA CYS A 15 -29.81 1.65 -3.82
C CYS A 15 -30.50 2.15 -2.55
N PHE A 16 -29.96 1.86 -1.36
CA PHE A 16 -30.50 2.45 -0.12
C PHE A 16 -30.17 3.95 0.00
N PHE A 17 -29.06 4.40 -0.58
CA PHE A 17 -28.65 5.81 -0.58
C PHE A 17 -29.38 6.69 -1.61
N LEU A 18 -30.01 6.11 -2.63
CA LEU A 18 -30.60 6.87 -3.75
C LEU A 18 -32.09 7.20 -3.59
N VAL A 19 -32.79 6.72 -2.56
CA VAL A 19 -34.26 6.80 -2.51
C VAL A 19 -34.82 8.03 -1.77
N GLU A 20 -34.09 8.70 -0.87
CA GLU A 20 -34.69 9.84 -0.13
C GLU A 20 -33.80 11.10 -0.13
N ARG A 21 -33.74 11.78 -1.29
CA ARG A 21 -33.51 13.24 -1.30
C ARG A 21 -34.86 13.94 -1.20
N SER A 22 -35.28 14.28 0.01
CA SER A 22 -36.18 15.42 0.21
C SER A 22 -36.02 16.03 1.61
N SER A 23 -35.59 17.29 1.60
CA SER A 23 -35.94 18.35 2.58
C SER A 23 -35.58 18.12 4.05
N ALA A 24 -34.40 18.59 4.47
CA ALA A 24 -34.18 19.04 5.85
C ALA A 24 -33.33 20.32 5.90
N SER A 25 -33.82 21.29 6.67
CA SER A 25 -33.39 22.69 6.80
C SER A 25 -32.06 22.87 7.56
N PRO A 26 -31.27 23.93 7.28
CA PRO A 26 -29.95 24.14 7.87
C PRO A 26 -30.03 24.97 9.16
N SER A 27 -29.90 24.34 10.33
CA SER A 27 -29.68 25.09 11.58
C SER A 27 -29.10 24.21 12.70
N ASN A 28 -27.85 23.75 12.56
CA ASN A 28 -26.95 23.43 13.69
C ASN A 28 -25.54 22.94 13.31
N ARG A 29 -25.19 22.90 12.02
CA ARG A 29 -23.85 22.49 11.57
C ARG A 29 -22.88 23.68 11.72
N ASP A 30 -21.62 23.40 11.99
CA ASP A 30 -20.47 24.34 12.02
C ASP A 30 -20.00 24.82 13.41
N LYS A 31 -19.87 23.90 14.36
CA LYS A 31 -18.77 24.00 15.33
C LYS A 31 -17.86 22.79 15.18
N HIS A 32 -16.74 23.00 14.51
CA HIS A 32 -15.61 22.08 14.54
C HIS A 32 -15.11 21.95 15.98
N GLU A 33 -14.91 20.72 16.43
CA GLU A 33 -14.41 20.41 17.78
C GLU A 33 -12.89 20.58 17.85
N PHE A 34 -12.20 20.29 16.74
CA PHE A 34 -10.76 20.39 16.59
C PHE A 34 -10.45 21.18 15.33
N ASP A 35 -9.35 21.93 15.31
CA ASP A 35 -8.80 22.44 14.04
C ASP A 35 -7.93 21.37 13.33
N ILE A 36 -7.41 21.68 12.14
CA ILE A 36 -6.54 20.77 11.36
C ILE A 36 -5.31 20.35 12.17
N LYS A 37 -4.69 21.29 12.90
CA LYS A 37 -3.48 21.02 13.67
C LYS A 37 -3.77 20.07 14.82
N GLU A 38 -4.80 20.36 15.61
CA GLU A 38 -5.25 19.51 16.71
C GLU A 38 -5.63 18.12 16.20
N SER A 39 -6.34 18.03 15.06
CA SER A 39 -6.72 16.75 14.45
C SER A 39 -5.49 15.91 14.08
N ILE A 40 -4.50 16.51 13.42
CA ILE A 40 -3.24 15.84 13.07
C ILE A 40 -2.47 15.43 14.33
N GLU A 41 -2.38 16.29 15.33
CA GLU A 41 -1.72 15.97 16.60
C GLU A 41 -2.39 14.80 17.31
N ILE A 42 -3.72 14.71 17.32
CA ILE A 42 -4.47 13.57 17.85
C ILE A 42 -4.13 12.30 17.06
N ILE A 43 -4.17 12.37 15.72
CA ILE A 43 -3.88 11.22 14.85
C ILE A 43 -2.47 10.70 15.09
N ILE A 44 -1.45 11.57 15.04
CA ILE A 44 -0.04 11.18 15.19
C ILE A 44 0.23 10.59 16.58
N ASN A 45 -0.28 11.23 17.63
CA ASN A 45 0.02 10.84 19.01
C ASN A 45 -0.87 9.70 19.53
N HIS A 46 -1.87 9.27 18.75
CA HIS A 46 -2.72 8.16 19.13
C HIS A 46 -1.88 6.88 19.34
N PRO A 47 -2.14 6.04 20.36
CA PRO A 47 -1.34 4.85 20.64
C PRO A 47 -1.20 3.88 19.45
N LEU A 48 -2.21 3.80 18.58
CA LEU A 48 -2.15 2.97 17.36
C LEU A 48 -1.10 3.46 16.35
N ASN A 49 -0.74 4.74 16.39
CA ASN A 49 0.22 5.38 15.49
C ASN A 49 1.57 5.65 16.17
N LYS A 50 1.58 5.95 17.47
CA LYS A 50 2.77 6.31 18.24
C LYS A 50 3.85 5.24 18.27
N GLU A 51 3.47 3.97 18.14
CA GLU A 51 4.42 2.84 18.09
C GLU A 51 4.86 2.51 16.65
N ARG A 52 4.34 3.23 15.66
CA ARG A 52 4.61 3.00 14.24
C ARG A 52 5.63 3.97 13.66
N PRO A 53 6.40 3.52 12.65
CA PRO A 53 7.22 4.37 11.79
C PRO A 53 6.56 5.67 11.33
N ALA A 54 5.25 5.62 11.05
CA ALA A 54 4.46 6.78 10.64
C ALA A 54 4.54 7.99 11.58
N SER A 55 4.80 7.78 12.88
CA SER A 55 4.81 8.87 13.88
C SER A 55 6.15 9.58 14.01
N TYR A 56 7.26 8.97 13.57
CA TYR A 56 8.61 9.56 13.65
C TYR A 56 9.29 9.80 12.30
N LEU A 57 8.68 9.37 11.20
CA LEU A 57 9.15 9.60 9.83
C LEU A 57 8.41 10.76 9.13
N LEU A 58 7.68 11.56 9.89
CA LEU A 58 7.02 12.76 9.38
C LEU A 58 8.05 13.83 9.04
N GLY A 59 7.86 14.45 7.88
CA GLY A 59 8.60 15.61 7.43
C GLY A 59 8.32 16.81 8.34
N PRO A 60 9.29 17.73 8.47
CA PRO A 60 9.07 18.96 9.22
C PRO A 60 7.92 19.79 8.61
N PRO A 61 7.28 20.68 9.38
CA PRO A 61 6.39 21.70 8.84
C PRO A 61 7.01 22.48 7.68
N LEU A 62 6.22 22.80 6.66
CA LEU A 62 6.62 23.72 5.59
C LEU A 62 6.23 25.16 5.90
N SER A 63 7.03 26.10 5.42
CA SER A 63 6.65 27.51 5.35
C SER A 63 5.62 27.74 4.24
N GLU A 64 4.89 28.86 4.34
CA GLU A 64 3.93 29.28 3.33
C GLU A 64 4.58 29.46 1.95
N GLU A 65 5.80 30.00 1.91
CA GLU A 65 6.57 30.16 0.67
C GLU A 65 6.94 28.82 0.06
N GLU A 66 7.40 27.85 0.86
CA GLU A 66 7.72 26.50 0.38
C GLU A 66 6.50 25.79 -0.21
N ILE A 67 5.35 25.91 0.46
CA ILE A 67 4.08 25.34 -0.03
C ILE A 67 3.71 25.98 -1.37
N PHE A 68 3.71 27.31 -1.41
CA PHE A 68 3.35 28.07 -2.60
C PHE A 68 4.25 27.72 -3.80
N PHE A 69 5.58 27.78 -3.62
CA PHE A 69 6.51 27.49 -4.71
C PHE A 69 6.47 26.05 -5.20
N THR A 70 6.13 25.11 -4.31
CA THR A 70 6.00 23.70 -4.68
C THR A 70 4.74 23.45 -5.51
N LEU A 71 3.61 24.08 -5.17
CA LEU A 71 2.32 23.90 -5.86
C LEU A 71 2.17 24.76 -7.13
N GLN A 72 2.81 25.93 -7.18
CA GLN A 72 2.72 26.89 -8.30
C GLN A 72 2.93 26.25 -9.70
N PRO A 73 3.83 25.29 -9.93
CA PRO A 73 4.04 24.70 -11.25
C PRO A 73 2.87 23.87 -11.76
N VAL A 74 1.97 23.43 -10.88
CA VAL A 74 0.88 22.51 -11.21
C VAL A 74 -0.51 23.05 -10.91
N LEU A 75 -0.62 24.11 -10.12
CA LEU A 75 -1.89 24.71 -9.74
C LEU A 75 -1.85 26.24 -9.83
N GLU A 76 -2.94 26.80 -10.35
CA GLU A 76 -3.25 28.21 -10.19
C GLU A 76 -3.80 28.43 -8.78
N ILE A 77 -2.91 28.75 -7.85
CA ILE A 77 -3.29 29.04 -6.46
C ILE A 77 -4.14 30.33 -6.45
N ARG A 78 -5.35 30.23 -5.89
CA ARG A 78 -6.30 31.35 -5.73
C ARG A 78 -6.39 31.74 -4.26
N ASP A 79 -6.72 33.01 -4.03
CA ASP A 79 -6.99 33.54 -2.70
C ASP A 79 -8.43 33.15 -2.28
N ASP A 80 -8.64 31.86 -2.03
CA ASP A 80 -9.90 31.30 -1.55
C ASP A 80 -9.68 30.41 -0.32
N SER A 81 -10.77 30.17 0.42
CA SER A 81 -10.73 29.43 1.69
C SER A 81 -10.37 27.96 1.54
N HIS A 82 -10.43 27.41 0.33
CA HIS A 82 -10.15 26.01 0.09
C HIS A 82 -8.64 25.77 0.15
N PHE A 83 -7.83 26.62 -0.51
CA PHE A 83 -6.37 26.54 -0.41
C PHE A 83 -5.85 26.80 1.01
N GLU A 84 -6.52 27.65 1.81
CA GLU A 84 -6.10 27.91 3.20
C GLU A 84 -6.01 26.61 4.04
N GLN A 85 -6.95 25.68 3.90
CA GLN A 85 -6.90 24.41 4.63
C GLN A 85 -5.75 23.50 4.19
N LEU A 86 -5.40 23.52 2.89
CA LEU A 86 -4.25 22.80 2.37
C LEU A 86 -2.95 23.35 2.96
N PHE A 87 -2.83 24.68 3.04
CA PHE A 87 -1.69 25.34 3.66
C PHE A 87 -1.61 25.02 5.16
N GLN A 88 -2.74 25.03 5.86
CA GLN A 88 -2.80 24.65 7.28
C GLN A 88 -2.32 23.21 7.51
N LEU A 89 -2.69 22.26 6.65
CA LEU A 89 -2.21 20.87 6.74
C LEU A 89 -0.67 20.79 6.61
N TYR A 90 -0.10 21.38 5.56
CA TYR A 90 1.34 21.29 5.31
C TYR A 90 2.20 22.18 6.23
N LYS A 91 1.61 23.20 6.86
CA LYS A 91 2.21 23.95 7.98
C LYS A 91 2.28 23.14 9.28
N VAL A 92 1.67 21.97 9.35
CA VAL A 92 1.82 21.03 10.49
C VAL A 92 2.89 19.99 10.19
N THR A 93 2.93 19.45 8.96
CA THR A 93 3.94 18.45 8.55
C THR A 93 4.00 18.33 7.03
N ASP A 94 5.19 18.14 6.46
CA ASP A 94 5.40 17.78 5.04
C ASP A 94 5.11 16.31 4.74
N GLY A 95 4.04 15.75 5.32
CA GLY A 95 3.71 14.34 5.17
C GLY A 95 4.85 13.40 5.55
N LEU A 96 4.86 12.21 4.99
CA LEU A 96 5.79 11.17 5.35
C LEU A 96 7.03 11.16 4.45
N LYS A 97 8.21 10.99 5.04
CA LYS A 97 9.47 10.81 4.32
C LYS A 97 9.63 9.37 3.82
N THR A 98 8.85 9.00 2.82
CA THR A 98 8.79 7.64 2.25
C THR A 98 10.15 7.10 1.81
N LEU A 99 11.00 7.92 1.19
CA LEU A 99 12.35 7.53 0.76
C LEU A 99 13.29 7.20 1.93
N GLU A 100 13.20 7.96 3.03
CA GLU A 100 13.97 7.69 4.25
C GLU A 100 13.44 6.42 4.92
N ALA A 101 12.11 6.24 4.97
CA ALA A 101 11.46 5.04 5.48
C ALA A 101 11.96 3.77 4.77
N GLU A 102 11.97 3.79 3.43
CA GLU A 102 12.44 2.66 2.63
C GLU A 102 13.93 2.40 2.82
N ALA A 103 14.76 3.45 2.89
CA ALA A 103 16.19 3.35 3.11
C ALA A 103 16.53 2.71 4.48
N ASP A 104 15.75 3.03 5.51
CA ASP A 104 15.88 2.49 6.87
C ASP A 104 15.23 1.11 7.04
N GLY A 105 14.66 0.55 5.97
CA GLY A 105 14.08 -0.78 5.96
C GLY A 105 12.68 -0.85 6.57
N HIS A 106 11.98 0.28 6.70
CA HIS A 106 10.57 0.35 7.04
C HIS A 106 9.73 0.22 5.75
N PRO A 107 9.12 -0.94 5.48
CA PRO A 107 8.30 -1.08 4.29
C PRO A 107 7.02 -0.22 4.41
N LEU A 108 6.51 0.28 3.28
CA LEU A 108 5.30 1.12 3.20
C LEU A 108 4.05 0.57 3.93
N LYS A 109 4.02 -0.73 4.23
CA LYS A 109 2.95 -1.37 5.01
C LYS A 109 2.96 -1.01 6.51
N ASP A 110 4.08 -0.50 7.03
CA ASP A 110 4.27 -0.22 8.45
C ASP A 110 4.17 1.29 8.76
N ILE A 111 3.90 2.13 7.75
CA ILE A 111 4.01 3.60 7.85
C ILE A 111 2.68 4.35 7.65
N TRP A 112 1.54 3.68 7.82
CA TRP A 112 0.22 4.31 7.71
C TRP A 112 -0.07 5.27 8.87
N LEU A 113 -0.56 6.46 8.53
CA LEU A 113 -0.97 7.50 9.48
C LEU A 113 -2.47 7.40 9.78
N ILE A 114 -3.25 7.09 8.74
CA ILE A 114 -4.68 6.81 8.82
C ILE A 114 -4.92 5.40 8.21
N PRO A 115 -6.08 4.77 8.41
CA PRO A 115 -6.40 3.43 7.93
C PRO A 115 -5.99 3.12 6.48
N GLY A 116 -4.86 2.45 6.28
CA GLY A 116 -4.38 2.04 4.94
C GLY A 116 -3.66 3.12 4.14
N TYR A 117 -3.62 4.37 4.63
CA TYR A 117 -3.04 5.50 3.92
C TYR A 117 -1.97 6.24 4.74
N TYR A 118 -0.96 6.76 4.04
CA TYR A 118 -0.01 7.71 4.59
C TYR A 118 -0.23 9.10 3.98
N LEU A 119 0.05 10.15 4.76
CA LEU A 119 0.04 11.52 4.25
C LEU A 119 1.27 11.72 3.36
N MET A 120 1.05 12.10 2.11
CA MET A 120 2.13 12.30 1.13
C MET A 120 2.85 13.62 1.40
N SER A 121 4.17 13.62 1.19
CA SER A 121 4.91 14.88 1.15
C SER A 121 4.44 15.75 -0.01
N LEU A 122 4.51 17.07 0.14
CA LEU A 122 3.99 18.00 -0.87
C LEU A 122 4.68 17.79 -2.23
N ARG A 123 5.96 17.41 -2.21
CA ARG A 123 6.71 17.01 -3.40
C ARG A 123 6.11 15.78 -4.08
N GLU A 124 5.81 14.73 -3.31
CA GLU A 124 5.16 13.52 -3.85
C GLU A 124 3.77 13.82 -4.41
N VAL A 125 3.02 14.73 -3.79
CA VAL A 125 1.72 15.17 -4.32
C VAL A 125 1.87 15.73 -5.73
N VAL A 126 2.83 16.65 -5.93
CA VAL A 126 3.10 17.28 -7.23
C VAL A 126 3.59 16.26 -8.25
N GLU A 127 4.56 15.41 -7.87
CA GLU A 127 5.08 14.37 -8.76
C GLU A 127 3.99 13.38 -9.19
N THR A 128 3.13 12.98 -8.25
CA THR A 128 2.02 12.05 -8.49
C THR A 128 0.95 12.68 -9.37
N LEU A 129 0.54 13.92 -9.10
CA LEU A 129 -0.39 14.66 -9.94
C LEU A 129 0.10 14.71 -11.39
N LEU A 130 1.36 15.09 -11.60
CA LEU A 130 1.97 15.15 -12.94
C LEU A 130 1.96 13.80 -13.66
N ILE A 131 2.18 12.70 -12.94
CA ILE A 131 2.12 11.34 -13.49
C ILE A 131 0.68 10.99 -13.83
N MET A 132 -0.26 11.17 -12.89
CA MET A 132 -1.65 10.75 -13.06
C MET A 132 -2.35 11.54 -14.16
N THR A 133 -2.17 12.86 -14.24
CA THR A 133 -2.69 13.71 -15.32
C THR A 133 -2.19 13.26 -16.71
N ARG A 134 -1.03 12.61 -16.80
CA ARG A 134 -0.46 12.13 -18.07
C ARG A 134 -0.82 10.69 -18.40
N THR A 135 -1.13 9.88 -17.40
CA THR A 135 -1.22 8.41 -17.54
C THR A 135 -2.61 7.84 -17.32
N SER A 136 -3.51 8.60 -16.68
CA SER A 136 -4.87 8.17 -16.37
C SER A 136 -5.89 8.98 -17.16
N ASP A 137 -6.73 8.29 -17.93
CA ASP A 137 -7.83 8.91 -18.69
C ASP A 137 -9.01 9.34 -17.81
N VAL A 138 -9.02 8.91 -16.54
CA VAL A 138 -10.10 9.18 -15.58
C VAL A 138 -9.70 10.15 -14.47
N TRP A 139 -8.43 10.56 -14.42
CA TRP A 139 -7.93 11.48 -13.41
C TRP A 139 -8.35 12.92 -13.71
N ASN A 140 -8.89 13.62 -12.73
CA ASN A 140 -9.14 15.05 -12.85
C ASN A 140 -7.88 15.85 -12.48
N PRO A 141 -7.38 16.77 -13.33
CA PRO A 141 -6.26 17.64 -12.98
C PRO A 141 -6.44 18.49 -11.71
N SER A 142 -7.67 18.69 -11.23
CA SER A 142 -7.95 19.37 -9.95
C SER A 142 -7.71 18.49 -8.71
N TRP A 143 -7.48 17.19 -8.88
CA TRP A 143 -7.34 16.25 -7.76
C TRP A 143 -5.90 16.21 -7.25
N LEU A 144 -5.66 16.85 -6.10
CA LEU A 144 -4.42 16.70 -5.36
C LEU A 144 -4.44 15.42 -4.52
N PRO A 145 -3.56 14.42 -4.76
CA PRO A 145 -3.50 13.23 -3.93
C PRO A 145 -2.82 13.56 -2.60
N LEU A 146 -3.61 13.80 -1.55
CA LEU A 146 -3.06 14.15 -0.23
C LEU A 146 -2.59 12.90 0.52
N PHE A 147 -3.32 11.79 0.39
CA PHE A 147 -2.94 10.53 0.99
C PHE A 147 -2.86 9.42 -0.06
N ALA A 148 -1.89 8.51 0.12
CA ALA A 148 -1.71 7.36 -0.76
C ALA A 148 -1.76 6.04 0.01
N SER A 149 -2.34 5.03 -0.64
CA SER A 149 -2.30 3.64 -0.22
C SER A 149 -1.10 2.93 -0.85
N ARG A 150 -0.82 1.70 -0.40
CA ARG A 150 0.19 0.83 -1.02
C ARG A 150 -0.24 0.30 -2.39
N ALA A 151 -1.54 0.25 -2.65
CA ALA A 151 -2.10 -0.31 -3.88
C ALA A 151 -2.14 0.70 -5.04
N GLY A 152 -1.80 1.96 -4.76
CA GLY A 152 -1.90 3.07 -5.70
C GLY A 152 -3.21 3.83 -5.60
N ASP A 153 -4.00 3.63 -4.54
CA ASP A 153 -5.25 4.37 -4.33
C ASP A 153 -4.97 5.65 -3.55
N PHE A 154 -5.86 6.63 -3.70
CA PHE A 154 -5.63 7.97 -3.19
C PHE A 154 -6.83 8.53 -2.44
N VAL A 155 -6.56 9.24 -1.35
CA VAL A 155 -7.50 10.24 -0.84
C VAL A 155 -7.08 11.57 -1.45
N VAL A 156 -7.92 12.07 -2.34
CA VAL A 156 -7.67 13.27 -3.13
C VAL A 156 -8.47 14.45 -2.61
N TYR A 157 -7.88 15.62 -2.68
CA TYR A 157 -8.52 16.90 -2.44
C TYR A 157 -8.78 17.57 -3.79
N ASP A 158 -10.04 17.88 -4.08
CA ASP A 158 -10.43 18.52 -5.33
C ASP A 158 -10.33 20.05 -5.16
N THR A 159 -9.38 20.66 -5.86
CA THR A 159 -9.12 22.10 -5.74
C THR A 159 -10.21 22.97 -6.36
N GLU A 160 -11.16 22.39 -7.11
CA GLU A 160 -12.26 23.15 -7.70
C GLU A 160 -13.41 23.39 -6.72
N ASP A 161 -13.80 22.37 -5.94
CA ASP A 161 -14.93 22.43 -5.02
C ASP A 161 -14.52 22.34 -3.53
N GLY A 162 -13.27 22.00 -3.26
CA GLY A 162 -12.71 21.87 -1.91
C GLY A 162 -13.03 20.54 -1.24
N HIS A 163 -13.71 19.61 -1.91
CA HIS A 163 -14.16 18.35 -1.34
C HIS A 163 -13.02 17.31 -1.31
N ILE A 164 -13.16 16.33 -0.43
CA ILE A 164 -12.26 15.19 -0.32
C ILE A 164 -12.93 13.98 -0.94
N HIS A 165 -12.22 13.28 -1.82
CA HIS A 165 -12.67 12.05 -2.44
C HIS A 165 -11.71 10.90 -2.18
N GLU A 166 -12.24 9.69 -2.14
CA GLU A 166 -11.43 8.49 -2.31
C GLU A 166 -11.46 8.10 -3.79
N PHE A 167 -10.28 7.83 -4.35
CA PHE A 167 -10.11 7.39 -5.72
C PHE A 167 -9.39 6.05 -5.75
N LEU A 168 -10.12 5.04 -6.21
CA LEU A 168 -9.59 3.69 -6.41
C LEU A 168 -9.10 3.55 -7.86
N THR A 169 -7.80 3.41 -8.02
CA THR A 169 -7.16 3.38 -9.35
C THR A 169 -7.62 2.22 -10.20
N LYS A 170 -7.78 1.03 -9.61
CA LYS A 170 -8.11 -0.20 -10.33
C LYS A 170 -9.56 -0.23 -10.79
N GLU A 171 -10.47 0.21 -9.93
CA GLU A 171 -11.89 0.24 -10.24
C GLU A 171 -12.30 1.52 -10.99
N SER A 172 -11.41 2.53 -11.06
CA SER A 172 -11.73 3.88 -11.56
C SER A 172 -12.97 4.46 -10.87
N LEU A 173 -13.13 4.16 -9.58
CA LEU A 173 -14.24 4.61 -8.76
C LEU A 173 -13.85 5.83 -7.94
N ARG A 174 -14.80 6.76 -7.80
CA ARG A 174 -14.71 7.96 -6.97
C ARG A 174 -15.97 8.08 -6.14
N TRP A 175 -15.81 8.45 -4.88
CA TRP A 175 -16.87 9.03 -4.08
C TRP A 175 -16.29 10.13 -3.19
N GLU A 176 -17.10 11.13 -2.89
CA GLU A 176 -16.81 12.09 -1.82
C GLU A 176 -16.71 11.33 -0.49
N VAL A 177 -15.76 11.70 0.37
CA VAL A 177 -15.60 11.16 1.73
C VAL A 177 -15.69 12.22 2.81
N ALA A 178 -15.51 13.50 2.44
CA ALA A 178 -15.73 14.64 3.32
C ALA A 178 -15.89 15.93 2.50
N PRO A 179 -16.59 16.94 3.04
CA PRO A 179 -16.79 18.21 2.33
C PRO A 179 -15.53 19.10 2.29
N ASN A 180 -14.52 18.83 3.12
CA ASN A 180 -13.23 19.55 3.14
C ASN A 180 -12.18 18.82 4.01
N ILE A 181 -10.93 19.29 3.96
CA ILE A 181 -9.78 18.73 4.69
C ILE A 181 -10.03 18.73 6.21
N GLN A 182 -10.56 19.84 6.74
CA GLN A 182 -10.89 19.99 8.16
C GLN A 182 -11.88 18.91 8.63
N ALA A 183 -13.00 18.74 7.93
CA ALA A 183 -14.01 17.74 8.26
C ALA A 183 -13.47 16.31 8.16
N PHE A 184 -12.62 16.03 7.15
CA PHE A 184 -11.98 14.73 6.97
C PHE A 184 -11.09 14.35 8.16
N LEU A 185 -10.16 15.23 8.52
CA LEU A 185 -9.19 14.98 9.60
C LEU A 185 -9.86 14.93 10.97
N GLU A 186 -10.79 15.85 11.23
CA GLU A 186 -11.55 15.88 12.48
C GLU A 186 -12.36 14.60 12.68
N GLY A 187 -12.99 14.08 11.63
CA GLY A 187 -13.74 12.83 11.69
C GLY A 187 -12.86 11.63 12.06
N ILE A 188 -11.66 11.54 11.49
CA ILE A 188 -10.68 10.50 11.83
C ILE A 188 -10.20 10.67 13.28
N ALA A 189 -9.85 11.90 13.69
CA ALA A 189 -9.38 12.20 15.04
C ALA A 189 -10.43 11.84 16.10
N LYS A 190 -11.70 12.17 15.86
CA LYS A 190 -12.84 11.78 16.72
C LYS A 190 -12.96 10.27 16.82
N LYS A 191 -12.97 9.55 15.70
CA LYS A 191 -13.07 8.09 15.68
C LYS A 191 -11.89 7.41 16.42
N LEU A 192 -10.67 7.95 16.31
CA LEU A 192 -9.51 7.48 17.08
C LEU A 192 -9.68 7.74 18.58
N ARG A 193 -9.97 8.98 18.96
CA ARG A 193 -10.19 9.40 20.36
C ARG A 193 -11.25 8.56 21.06
N ASP A 194 -12.35 8.30 20.35
CA ASP A 194 -13.50 7.57 20.89
C ASP A 194 -13.28 6.05 20.89
N GLY A 195 -12.10 5.58 20.44
CA GLY A 195 -11.74 4.17 20.40
C GLY A 195 -12.56 3.34 19.40
N ARG A 196 -13.20 4.02 18.43
CA ARG A 196 -13.98 3.41 17.36
C ARG A 196 -13.08 2.81 16.29
N ILE A 197 -11.85 3.27 16.18
CA ILE A 197 -10.82 2.68 15.32
C ILE A 197 -9.93 1.76 16.16
N ARG A 198 -9.78 0.50 15.76
CA ARG A 198 -8.89 -0.49 16.39
C ARG A 198 -8.03 -1.19 15.36
N LEU A 199 -7.01 -1.91 15.82
CA LEU A 199 -6.30 -2.86 14.95
C LEU A 199 -6.94 -4.24 15.08
N ASN A 200 -7.27 -4.85 13.95
CA ASN A 200 -7.63 -6.26 13.90
C ASN A 200 -6.39 -7.16 14.09
N GLU A 201 -6.61 -8.47 14.15
CA GLU A 201 -5.56 -9.47 14.38
C GLU A 201 -4.43 -9.47 13.33
N ASN A 202 -4.64 -8.82 12.18
CA ASN A 202 -3.65 -8.66 11.11
C ASN A 202 -2.93 -7.31 11.16
N GLY A 203 -3.18 -6.48 12.19
CA GLY A 203 -2.57 -5.16 12.34
C GLY A 203 -3.18 -4.07 11.46
N LEU A 204 -4.38 -4.30 10.92
CA LEU A 204 -5.12 -3.37 10.06
C LEU A 204 -6.16 -2.61 10.87
N PHE A 205 -6.47 -1.39 10.46
CA PHE A 205 -7.49 -0.59 11.11
C PHE A 205 -8.90 -1.09 10.79
N ASP A 206 -9.70 -1.30 11.83
CA ASP A 206 -11.09 -1.74 11.78
C ASP A 206 -11.96 -0.76 12.59
N GLU A 207 -13.16 -0.49 12.11
CA GLU A 207 -14.11 0.37 12.80
C GLU A 207 -15.12 -0.46 13.60
N ILE A 208 -15.26 -0.16 14.89
CA ILE A 208 -16.29 -0.72 15.72
C ILE A 208 -17.59 0.04 15.47
N THR A 209 -18.48 -0.58 14.71
CA THR A 209 -19.90 -0.26 14.73
C THR A 209 -20.47 -0.86 16.02
N THR A 210 -20.78 -0.02 17.00
CA THR A 210 -21.56 -0.50 18.16
C THR A 210 -22.98 -0.78 17.67
N ASP A 211 -23.33 -2.06 17.54
CA ASP A 211 -24.70 -2.50 17.30
C ASP A 211 -25.60 -2.04 18.45
N ALA A 212 -26.23 -0.87 18.28
CA ALA A 212 -27.50 -0.40 18.87
C ALA A 212 -27.69 1.12 18.70
N GLN A 213 -27.43 1.67 17.52
CA GLN A 213 -28.09 2.93 17.12
C GLN A 213 -29.10 2.61 16.03
N THR A 214 -30.36 2.89 16.37
CA THR A 214 -31.53 2.85 15.49
C THR A 214 -31.21 3.51 14.15
N HIS A 215 -31.80 2.96 13.09
CA HIS A 215 -31.71 3.36 11.68
C HIS A 215 -32.02 4.85 11.36
N GLU A 216 -32.06 5.75 12.34
CA GLU A 216 -32.26 7.20 12.18
C GLU A 216 -30.94 8.02 12.26
N GLY A 217 -29.77 7.38 12.41
CA GLY A 217 -28.47 8.08 12.55
C GLY A 217 -27.36 7.65 11.59
N LEU A 218 -27.66 6.80 10.62
CA LEU A 218 -26.69 6.27 9.63
C LEU A 218 -26.48 7.19 8.42
N GLU A 219 -27.12 8.37 8.41
CA GLU A 219 -27.07 9.31 7.29
C GLU A 219 -25.74 10.09 7.17
N ASP A 220 -24.85 10.04 8.18
CA ASP A 220 -23.75 11.01 8.32
C ASP A 220 -22.30 10.49 8.17
N ASN A 221 -22.02 9.20 7.96
CA ASN A 221 -20.62 8.72 8.01
C ASN A 221 -20.09 8.11 6.71
N ILE A 222 -19.63 8.98 5.82
CA ILE A 222 -18.93 8.60 4.58
C ILE A 222 -17.50 8.05 4.85
N LEU A 223 -16.95 8.29 6.05
CA LEU A 223 -15.72 7.66 6.50
C LEU A 223 -15.81 6.13 6.54
N ASP A 224 -17.00 5.55 6.68
CA ASP A 224 -17.19 4.10 6.70
C ASP A 224 -16.76 3.45 5.36
N ALA A 225 -16.85 4.18 4.25
CA ALA A 225 -16.38 3.73 2.94
C ALA A 225 -14.84 3.58 2.87
N LEU A 226 -14.10 4.50 3.51
CA LEU A 226 -12.63 4.45 3.63
C LEU A 226 -12.17 3.25 4.48
N PHE A 227 -12.94 2.87 5.50
CA PHE A 227 -12.66 1.67 6.30
C PHE A 227 -13.04 0.39 5.56
N LEU A 228 -14.14 0.41 4.81
CA LEU A 228 -14.54 -0.71 3.96
C LEU A 228 -13.54 -0.96 2.84
N SER A 229 -12.99 0.07 2.18
CA SER A 229 -11.95 -0.10 1.16
C SER A 229 -10.67 -0.70 1.76
N ALA A 230 -10.19 -0.17 2.90
CA ALA A 230 -9.03 -0.69 3.62
C ALA A 230 -9.22 -2.16 4.11
N ASN A 231 -10.46 -2.55 4.44
CA ASN A 231 -10.80 -3.92 4.85
C ASN A 231 -11.05 -4.87 3.66
N ILE A 232 -11.61 -4.41 2.54
CA ILE A 232 -11.87 -5.21 1.33
C ILE A 232 -10.56 -5.66 0.68
N GLU A 233 -9.49 -4.87 0.76
CA GLU A 233 -8.15 -5.28 0.32
C GLU A 233 -7.67 -6.58 0.99
N ASN A 234 -8.15 -6.89 2.20
CA ASN A 234 -7.69 -8.05 2.97
C ASN A 234 -8.63 -9.26 2.96
N ILE A 235 -9.91 -9.11 2.65
CA ILE A 235 -10.81 -10.27 2.44
C ILE A 235 -10.38 -11.06 1.18
N PHE A 236 -9.78 -10.37 0.20
CA PHE A 236 -9.32 -10.98 -1.06
C PHE A 236 -7.87 -11.49 -1.07
N GLU A 237 -7.04 -11.24 -0.04
CA GLU A 237 -5.71 -11.89 0.06
C GLU A 237 -5.80 -13.41 0.30
N SER A 238 -6.98 -13.93 0.68
CA SER A 238 -7.19 -15.37 0.87
C SER A 238 -7.51 -16.13 -0.44
N GLU A 239 -8.03 -15.46 -1.47
CA GLU A 239 -8.37 -16.08 -2.76
C GLU A 239 -8.17 -15.11 -3.94
N ILE A 240 -7.21 -15.45 -4.81
CA ILE A 240 -6.90 -14.89 -6.15
C ILE A 240 -5.63 -14.01 -6.20
N LEU A 241 -4.48 -14.66 -6.39
CA LEU A 241 -3.23 -14.02 -6.84
C LEU A 241 -3.27 -13.79 -8.35
N MET A 242 -3.50 -12.56 -8.78
CA MET A 242 -3.06 -12.05 -10.09
C MET A 242 -2.44 -10.66 -9.88
N GLU A 243 -1.11 -10.60 -9.67
CA GLU A 243 -0.35 -9.34 -9.64
C GLU A 243 -0.29 -8.74 -11.06
N GLU A 244 -0.84 -7.53 -11.22
CA GLU A 244 -0.65 -6.67 -12.40
C GLU A 244 0.83 -6.32 -12.62
N GLU A 245 1.21 -6.27 -13.89
CA GLU A 245 2.58 -6.12 -14.38
C GLU A 245 2.96 -4.64 -14.48
N ASN A 246 3.96 -4.21 -13.70
CA ASN A 246 4.66 -2.95 -13.94
C ASN A 246 5.48 -3.11 -15.24
N VAL A 247 5.00 -2.53 -16.34
CA VAL A 247 5.65 -2.61 -17.65
C VAL A 247 7.01 -1.91 -17.59
N GLY A 248 8.08 -2.70 -17.53
CA GLY A 248 9.48 -2.22 -17.53
C GLY A 248 10.28 -2.50 -16.24
N ALA A 249 9.63 -2.82 -15.13
CA ALA A 249 10.32 -3.18 -13.90
C ALA A 249 10.63 -4.69 -13.84
N PRO A 250 11.79 -5.11 -13.30
CA PRO A 250 12.07 -6.51 -13.00
C PRO A 250 10.94 -7.16 -12.19
N PRO A 251 10.35 -8.28 -12.64
CA PRO A 251 9.24 -8.90 -11.92
C PRO A 251 9.68 -9.46 -10.56
N ASN A 252 8.73 -9.51 -9.62
CA ASN A 252 8.97 -10.00 -8.26
C ASN A 252 8.74 -11.51 -8.15
N LEU A 253 9.72 -12.23 -7.62
CA LEU A 253 9.61 -13.63 -7.23
C LEU A 253 9.29 -13.73 -5.74
N PHE A 254 8.26 -14.50 -5.41
CA PHE A 254 7.89 -14.85 -4.04
C PHE A 254 7.61 -16.36 -3.92
N PHE A 255 7.98 -16.96 -2.78
CA PHE A 255 7.70 -18.37 -2.50
C PHE A 255 6.65 -18.53 -1.40
N LYS A 256 5.74 -19.48 -1.61
CA LYS A 256 4.75 -19.86 -0.59
C LYS A 256 5.37 -20.72 0.51
N CYS A 257 5.85 -20.10 1.57
CA CYS A 257 6.64 -20.76 2.62
C CYS A 257 5.93 -21.84 3.42
N LYS A 258 4.58 -21.80 3.51
CA LYS A 258 3.80 -22.85 4.19
C LYS A 258 4.07 -24.25 3.62
N LYS A 259 4.45 -24.37 2.34
CA LYS A 259 4.73 -25.65 1.66
C LYS A 259 6.23 -25.94 1.49
N MET A 260 7.10 -24.99 1.80
CA MET A 260 8.55 -25.11 1.66
C MET A 260 9.31 -24.33 2.75
N PRO A 261 9.04 -24.62 4.04
CA PRO A 261 9.54 -23.80 5.14
C PRO A 261 11.07 -23.77 5.22
N ASN A 262 11.75 -24.89 4.90
CA ASN A 262 13.22 -24.97 5.00
C ASN A 262 13.89 -24.24 3.84
N VAL A 263 13.30 -24.30 2.65
CA VAL A 263 13.74 -23.49 1.50
C VAL A 263 13.62 -22.00 1.80
N CYS A 264 12.47 -21.55 2.31
CA CYS A 264 12.29 -20.15 2.70
C CYS A 264 13.28 -19.74 3.79
N GLN A 265 13.55 -20.63 4.75
CA GLN A 265 14.54 -20.36 5.79
C GLN A 265 15.95 -20.20 5.20
N ASN A 266 16.34 -21.01 4.21
CA ASN A 266 17.62 -20.85 3.52
C ASN A 266 17.73 -19.48 2.84
N ILE A 267 16.69 -19.05 2.14
CA ILE A 267 16.66 -17.74 1.47
C ILE A 267 16.75 -16.60 2.49
N ARG A 268 16.00 -16.66 3.60
CA ARG A 268 16.10 -15.65 4.68
C ARG A 268 17.51 -15.59 5.27
N ASN A 269 18.11 -16.74 5.54
CA ASN A 269 19.47 -16.82 6.06
C ASN A 269 20.46 -16.20 5.05
N ALA A 270 20.31 -16.50 3.76
CA ALA A 270 21.14 -15.96 2.71
C ALA A 270 21.02 -14.43 2.60
N ILE A 271 19.80 -13.89 2.63
CA ILE A 271 19.55 -12.45 2.62
C ILE A 271 20.15 -11.78 3.86
N LYS A 272 20.00 -12.37 5.04
CA LYS A 272 20.65 -11.90 6.28
C LYS A 272 22.17 -11.91 6.19
N MET A 273 22.75 -12.76 5.35
CA MET A 273 24.17 -12.79 5.00
C MET A 273 24.52 -11.88 3.80
N ASN A 274 23.70 -10.88 3.51
CA ASN A 274 23.87 -9.90 2.43
C ASN A 274 23.97 -10.53 1.03
N LYS A 275 23.33 -11.68 0.79
CA LYS A 275 23.19 -12.20 -0.58
C LYS A 275 22.23 -11.31 -1.38
N PRO A 276 22.51 -11.11 -2.69
CA PRO A 276 21.73 -10.18 -3.50
C PRO A 276 20.28 -10.66 -3.66
N ARG A 277 19.37 -9.70 -3.67
CA ARG A 277 17.94 -9.92 -3.95
C ARG A 277 17.57 -9.60 -5.40
N SER A 278 18.36 -8.78 -6.07
CA SER A 278 18.31 -8.61 -7.52
C SER A 278 19.08 -9.74 -8.20
N LEU A 279 18.38 -10.53 -9.01
CA LEU A 279 18.88 -11.73 -9.63
C LEU A 279 18.71 -11.66 -11.15
N GLN A 280 19.72 -12.09 -11.88
CA GLN A 280 19.67 -12.10 -13.34
C GLN A 280 19.56 -13.54 -13.84
N ARG A 281 18.52 -13.87 -14.60
CA ARG A 281 18.29 -15.23 -15.10
C ARG A 281 19.35 -15.62 -16.13
N ILE A 282 19.87 -16.84 -16.00
CA ILE A 282 20.64 -17.51 -17.05
C ILE A 282 19.87 -18.72 -17.58
N THR A 283 19.99 -19.00 -18.87
CA THR A 283 19.31 -20.13 -19.54
C THR A 283 20.27 -21.19 -20.06
N ASN A 284 21.58 -20.90 -20.11
CA ASN A 284 22.60 -21.85 -20.54
C ASN A 284 22.69 -23.04 -19.56
N THR A 285 22.25 -24.21 -20.00
CA THR A 285 22.15 -25.41 -19.16
C THR A 285 23.50 -25.90 -18.63
N ASN A 286 24.59 -25.70 -19.39
CA ASN A 286 25.94 -26.05 -18.94
C ASN A 286 26.39 -25.12 -17.82
N GLN A 287 26.11 -23.83 -17.91
CA GLN A 287 26.42 -22.87 -16.84
C GLN A 287 25.59 -23.14 -15.58
N ILE A 288 24.29 -23.45 -15.73
CA ILE A 288 23.43 -23.81 -14.59
C ILE A 288 23.95 -25.06 -13.88
N LYS A 289 24.39 -26.09 -14.62
CA LYS A 289 25.03 -27.28 -14.05
C LYS A 289 26.33 -26.94 -13.33
N LYS A 290 27.16 -26.06 -13.90
CA LYS A 290 28.40 -25.57 -13.24
C LYS A 290 28.08 -24.83 -11.94
N ASN A 291 27.08 -23.95 -11.94
CA ASN A 291 26.64 -23.24 -10.74
C ASN A 291 26.16 -24.23 -9.67
N ARG A 292 25.29 -25.17 -10.02
CA ARG A 292 24.81 -26.19 -9.08
C ARG A 292 25.95 -27.06 -8.54
N GLN A 293 26.90 -27.44 -9.39
CA GLN A 293 28.06 -28.21 -8.95
C GLN A 293 28.97 -27.38 -8.02
N ALA A 294 29.14 -26.09 -8.27
CA ALA A 294 29.94 -25.20 -7.43
C ALA A 294 29.30 -24.97 -6.05
N ALA A 295 27.97 -24.82 -5.98
CA ALA A 295 27.23 -24.65 -4.73
C ALA A 295 27.08 -25.99 -3.97
N CYS A 296 26.61 -27.03 -4.65
CA CYS A 296 26.12 -28.26 -4.03
C CYS A 296 26.95 -29.51 -4.31
N GLY A 297 27.95 -29.46 -5.19
CA GLY A 297 28.70 -30.66 -5.63
C GLY A 297 29.39 -31.42 -4.49
N LYS A 298 29.88 -30.69 -3.48
CA LYS A 298 30.51 -31.24 -2.26
C LYS A 298 29.53 -31.41 -1.09
N SER A 299 28.26 -31.05 -1.26
CA SER A 299 27.27 -31.11 -0.20
C SER A 299 26.99 -32.55 0.25
N LYS A 300 26.84 -32.72 1.56
CA LYS A 300 26.41 -33.98 2.20
C LYS A 300 24.88 -34.17 2.18
N CYS A 301 24.11 -33.25 1.60
CA CYS A 301 22.66 -33.33 1.50
C CYS A 301 22.14 -34.45 0.57
N LYS A 302 22.93 -35.50 0.33
CA LYS A 302 22.63 -36.61 -0.59
C LYS A 302 21.90 -37.71 0.16
N GLY A 303 20.60 -37.84 -0.07
CA GLY A 303 19.77 -38.95 0.43
C GLY A 303 18.42 -38.98 -0.28
N LYS A 304 17.70 -40.11 -0.27
CA LYS A 304 16.43 -40.28 -1.02
C LYS A 304 15.36 -39.22 -0.69
N LYS A 305 15.45 -38.57 0.48
CA LYS A 305 14.47 -37.59 0.98
C LYS A 305 15.00 -36.17 1.08
N ASN A 306 16.31 -35.95 0.95
CA ASN A 306 16.93 -34.65 1.15
C ASN A 306 17.69 -34.22 -0.12
N SER A 307 17.72 -32.92 -0.35
CA SER A 307 18.48 -32.30 -1.43
C SER A 307 19.16 -31.04 -0.96
N CYS A 308 20.25 -30.67 -1.62
CA CYS A 308 20.86 -29.36 -1.45
C CYS A 308 19.98 -28.31 -2.15
N ASP A 309 19.60 -27.28 -1.39
CA ASP A 309 19.00 -26.05 -1.91
C ASP A 309 20.06 -24.94 -1.84
N GLU A 310 20.04 -24.03 -2.81
CA GLU A 310 21.05 -23.00 -2.99
C GLU A 310 20.43 -21.61 -3.24
N TYR A 311 20.95 -20.59 -2.53
CA TYR A 311 20.65 -19.19 -2.81
C TYR A 311 21.93 -18.33 -2.84
N PRO A 312 22.19 -17.53 -3.89
CA PRO A 312 21.37 -17.34 -5.08
C PRO A 312 21.23 -18.61 -5.96
N PHE A 313 20.13 -18.72 -6.70
CA PHE A 313 19.76 -19.94 -7.43
C PHE A 313 20.78 -20.30 -8.51
N ALA A 314 20.98 -21.59 -8.79
CA ALA A 314 21.86 -22.02 -9.88
C ALA A 314 21.46 -21.48 -11.26
N SER A 315 20.19 -21.11 -11.45
CA SER A 315 19.64 -20.48 -12.66
C SER A 315 19.87 -18.97 -12.76
N THR A 316 20.75 -18.38 -11.93
CA THR A 316 21.09 -16.95 -11.98
C THR A 316 22.58 -16.71 -12.12
N SER A 317 22.95 -15.52 -12.62
CA SER A 317 24.35 -15.07 -12.74
C SER A 317 25.05 -15.00 -11.38
N GLN A 318 24.29 -14.69 -10.32
CA GLN A 318 24.78 -14.59 -8.93
C GLN A 318 24.89 -15.95 -8.24
N GLY A 319 24.37 -17.02 -8.85
CA GLY A 319 24.40 -18.37 -8.30
C GLY A 319 25.76 -19.05 -8.42
N GLY A 320 25.91 -20.18 -7.73
CA GLY A 320 27.12 -20.99 -7.80
C GLY A 320 28.05 -20.81 -6.60
N ALA A 321 29.34 -20.57 -6.85
CA ALA A 321 30.33 -20.48 -5.78
C ALA A 321 29.98 -19.35 -4.80
N GLY A 322 29.99 -19.67 -3.50
CA GLY A 322 29.60 -18.71 -2.46
C GLY A 322 28.09 -18.56 -2.25
N ALA A 323 27.25 -19.35 -2.91
CA ALA A 323 25.84 -19.48 -2.55
C ALA A 323 25.70 -20.04 -1.12
N THR A 324 24.71 -19.55 -0.37
CA THR A 324 24.28 -20.16 0.88
C THR A 324 23.51 -21.43 0.55
N ILE A 325 23.88 -22.52 1.20
CA ILE A 325 23.27 -23.84 0.97
C ILE A 325 22.59 -24.37 2.23
N MET A 326 21.50 -25.11 2.03
CA MET A 326 20.80 -25.82 3.11
C MET A 326 20.36 -27.20 2.63
N CYS A 327 20.41 -28.20 3.52
CA CYS A 327 19.75 -29.48 3.26
C CYS A 327 18.25 -29.32 3.50
N VAL A 328 17.44 -29.46 2.46
CA VAL A 328 15.98 -29.37 2.54
C VAL A 328 15.36 -30.67 2.07
N ALA A 329 14.08 -30.90 2.38
CA ALA A 329 13.36 -32.05 1.83
C ALA A 329 13.28 -31.95 0.29
N LEU A 330 13.46 -33.08 -0.39
CA LEU A 330 13.42 -33.15 -1.86
C LEU A 330 12.09 -32.62 -2.42
N SER A 331 10.98 -32.85 -1.72
CA SER A 331 9.66 -32.33 -2.07
C SER A 331 9.60 -30.81 -2.04
N GLU A 332 10.24 -30.17 -1.07
CA GLU A 332 10.31 -28.71 -0.97
C GLU A 332 11.14 -28.12 -2.12
N ASN A 333 12.32 -28.70 -2.38
CA ASN A 333 13.21 -28.25 -3.45
C ASN A 333 12.58 -28.43 -4.85
N ASN A 334 11.90 -29.56 -5.08
CA ASN A 334 11.13 -29.76 -6.30
C ASN A 334 10.00 -28.74 -6.44
N SER A 335 9.31 -28.41 -5.33
CA SER A 335 8.28 -27.39 -5.35
C SER A 335 8.85 -25.99 -5.62
N GLN A 336 10.04 -25.66 -5.12
CA GLN A 336 10.73 -24.40 -5.40
C GLN A 336 11.08 -24.30 -6.88
N GLY A 337 11.71 -25.34 -7.45
CA GLY A 337 12.03 -25.41 -8.87
C GLY A 337 10.79 -25.31 -9.77
N GLY A 338 9.68 -25.93 -9.36
CA GLY A 338 8.39 -25.79 -10.04
C GLY A 338 7.87 -24.35 -10.03
N GLN A 339 7.90 -23.68 -8.88
CA GLN A 339 7.49 -22.27 -8.76
C GLN A 339 8.39 -21.34 -9.57
N LEU A 340 9.72 -21.55 -9.57
CA LEU A 340 10.67 -20.82 -10.41
C LEU A 340 10.35 -20.95 -11.91
N ASN A 341 10.11 -22.17 -12.38
CA ASN A 341 9.78 -22.41 -13.79
C ASN A 341 8.45 -21.75 -14.19
N VAL A 342 7.45 -21.78 -13.31
CA VAL A 342 6.17 -21.10 -13.54
C VAL A 342 6.37 -19.59 -13.56
N PHE A 343 7.13 -19.04 -12.62
CA PHE A 343 7.46 -17.61 -12.56
C PHE A 343 8.14 -17.14 -13.84
N TYR A 344 9.21 -17.80 -14.26
CA TYR A 344 9.95 -17.44 -15.47
C TYR A 344 9.08 -17.46 -16.73
N ARG A 345 8.12 -18.39 -16.83
CA ARG A 345 7.19 -18.47 -17.95
C ARG A 345 6.10 -17.41 -17.88
N LYS A 346 5.49 -17.21 -16.72
CA LYS A 346 4.35 -16.31 -16.55
C LYS A 346 4.74 -14.84 -16.64
N LYS A 347 5.95 -14.49 -16.15
CA LYS A 347 6.49 -13.13 -16.16
C LYS A 347 7.49 -12.91 -17.30
N SER A 348 7.52 -13.81 -18.28
CA SER A 348 8.38 -13.74 -19.47
C SER A 348 9.86 -13.43 -19.21
N VAL A 349 10.40 -13.82 -18.03
CA VAL A 349 11.79 -13.53 -17.64
C VAL A 349 12.72 -14.35 -18.52
N GLY A 350 13.34 -13.75 -19.53
CA GLY A 350 14.26 -14.36 -20.48
C GLY A 350 15.69 -14.49 -19.97
N ASN A 351 16.60 -14.83 -20.88
CA ASN A 351 18.02 -14.87 -20.57
C ASN A 351 18.55 -13.44 -20.38
N ASN A 352 19.33 -13.21 -19.33
CA ASN A 352 19.85 -11.92 -18.89
C ASN A 352 18.82 -10.94 -18.32
N ASP A 353 17.55 -11.35 -18.20
CA ASP A 353 16.53 -10.52 -17.57
C ASP A 353 16.70 -10.52 -16.06
N TRP A 354 16.49 -9.35 -15.48
CA TRP A 354 16.50 -9.15 -14.04
C TRP A 354 15.13 -9.49 -13.44
N PHE A 355 15.16 -10.02 -12.22
CA PHE A 355 13.99 -10.20 -11.37
C PHE A 355 14.41 -10.02 -9.91
N TYR A 356 13.45 -9.74 -9.03
CA TYR A 356 13.73 -9.45 -7.62
C TYR A 356 13.14 -10.51 -6.70
N MET A 357 13.94 -11.05 -5.78
CA MET A 357 13.49 -11.95 -4.72
C MET A 357 12.86 -11.13 -3.57
N LYS A 358 11.52 -11.19 -3.45
CA LYS A 358 10.81 -10.69 -2.26
C LYS A 358 11.15 -11.56 -1.06
N SER A 359 11.32 -10.96 0.12
CA SER A 359 11.67 -11.72 1.32
C SER A 359 10.54 -12.73 1.62
N PRO A 360 10.87 -14.02 1.75
CA PRO A 360 9.90 -15.06 2.11
C PRO A 360 9.55 -15.07 3.61
#